data_AF-A0A3N6AAS1-F1
#
_entry.id   AF-A0A3N6AAS1-F1
#
_cell.length_a   1.000
_cell.length_b   1.000
_cell.length_c   1.000
_cell.angle_alpha   90.00
_cell.angle_beta   90.00
_cell.angle_gamma   90.00
#
_symmetry.space_group_name_H-M   'P 1'
#
loop_
_entity.id
_entity.type
_entity.pdbx_description
1 polymer ?
#
loop_
_entity_poly.entity_id
_entity_poly.type
_entity_poly.pdbx_seq_one_letter_code
_entity_poly.pdbx_strand_id
1 'polypeptide(L)' 'MVRQEVQIGKFNRYDIDFAKADELAPDGPKLDENTWHHHQDLSTLQEVNKEMHRRFRHMGGMSLANSKKLKD' A
#
# COMPACT_ATOMS: atom_id res chain seq x y z
N MET A 1 10.48 -1.09 3.85
CA MET A 1 10.58 -0.48 5.18
C MET A 1 9.35 0.38 5.35
N VAL A 2 8.70 0.26 6.50
CA VAL A 2 7.50 1.02 6.85
C VAL A 2 7.97 2.33 7.49
N ARG A 3 7.43 3.47 7.05
CA ARG A 3 7.73 4.78 7.65
C ARG A 3 6.93 4.98 8.93
N GLN A 4 5.63 4.75 8.86
CA GLN A 4 4.69 4.85 9.98
C GLN A 4 3.49 3.92 9.76
N GLU A 5 2.76 3.66 10.83
CA GLU A 5 1.58 2.78 10.85
C GLU A 5 0.41 3.50 11.51
N VAL A 6 -0.79 3.26 10.99
CA VAL A 6 -2.00 3.92 11.46
C VAL A 6 -3.10 2.89 11.65
N GLN A 7 -3.67 2.85 12.86
CA GLN A 7 -4.85 2.04 13.15
C GLN A 7 -6.10 2.73 12.61
N ILE A 8 -6.67 2.21 11.52
CA ILE A 8 -7.87 2.76 10.90
C ILE A 8 -9.17 2.09 11.37
N GLY A 9 -9.07 0.98 12.10
CA GLY A 9 -10.22 0.18 12.53
C GLY A 9 -10.74 -0.71 11.41
N LYS A 10 -12.02 -1.10 11.42
CA LYS A 10 -12.56 -2.02 10.42
C LYS A 10 -12.43 -1.45 9.00
N PHE A 11 -11.88 -2.26 8.07
CA PHE A 11 -11.83 -1.96 6.64
C PHE A 11 -13.18 -1.43 6.11
N ASN A 12 -13.11 -0.36 5.32
CA ASN A 12 -14.27 0.19 4.64
C ASN A 12 -14.07 0.17 3.13
N ARG A 13 -13.33 1.15 2.61
CA ARG A 13 -13.00 1.30 1.19
C ARG A 13 -11.65 2.00 1.08
N TYR A 14 -10.84 1.61 0.10
CA TYR A 14 -9.45 2.08 -0.01
C TYR A 14 -9.28 3.61 0.05
N ASP A 15 -10.09 4.38 -0.66
CA ASP A 15 -10.02 5.85 -0.66
C ASP A 15 -10.38 6.47 0.70
N ILE A 16 -11.41 5.96 1.36
CA ILE A 16 -11.84 6.41 2.69
C ILE A 16 -10.77 6.06 3.73
N ASP A 17 -10.26 4.84 3.67
CA ASP A 17 -9.23 4.33 4.57
C ASP A 17 -7.92 5.13 4.41
N PHE A 18 -7.54 5.48 3.17
CA PHE A 18 -6.34 6.27 2.89
C PHE A 18 -6.48 7.71 3.37
N ALA A 19 -7.63 8.34 3.14
CA ALA A 19 -7.90 9.67 3.67
C ALA A 19 -7.85 9.67 5.20
N LYS A 20 -8.47 8.66 5.83
CA LYS A 20 -8.45 8.48 7.28
C LYS A 20 -7.04 8.26 7.83
N ALA A 21 -6.18 7.51 7.12
CA ALA A 21 -4.80 7.35 7.54
C ALA A 21 -3.99 8.64 7.39
N ASP A 22 -4.19 9.42 6.32
CA ASP A 22 -3.53 10.73 6.19
C ASP A 22 -3.92 11.69 7.34
N GLU A 23 -5.16 11.63 7.83
CA GLU A 23 -5.64 12.42 8.98
C GLU A 23 -5.10 11.94 10.34
N LEU A 24 -4.97 10.63 10.54
CA LEU A 24 -4.58 10.02 11.81
C LEU A 24 -3.07 9.79 11.96
N ALA A 25 -2.31 9.97 10.89
CA ALA A 25 -0.89 9.69 10.85
C ALA A 25 -0.11 10.61 11.82
N PRO A 26 0.68 10.04 12.76
CA PRO A 26 1.42 10.83 13.76
C PRO A 26 2.47 11.75 13.12
N ASP A 27 3.06 11.34 11.99
CA ASP A 27 4.05 12.13 11.27
C ASP A 27 3.43 12.96 10.12
N GLY A 28 2.12 13.22 10.23
CA GLY A 28 1.31 13.83 9.20
C GLY A 28 1.04 12.90 8.01
N PRO A 29 0.37 13.40 6.96
CA PRO A 29 0.01 12.62 5.79
C PRO A 29 1.19 11.86 5.18
N LYS A 30 0.91 10.79 4.44
CA LYS A 30 1.96 10.06 3.72
C LYS A 30 2.74 11.00 2.79
N LEU A 31 4.01 10.69 2.56
CA LEU A 31 4.82 11.37 1.57
C LEU A 31 4.32 11.06 0.16
N ASP A 32 4.55 11.98 -0.79
CA ASP A 32 4.15 11.81 -2.19
C ASP A 32 4.80 10.60 -2.86
N GLU A 33 5.99 10.19 -2.42
CA GLU A 33 6.69 8.99 -2.88
C GLU A 33 6.20 7.69 -2.22
N ASN A 34 5.34 7.79 -1.22
CA ASN A 34 4.82 6.67 -0.44
C ASN A 34 3.34 6.39 -0.74
N THR A 35 2.88 5.23 -0.30
CA THR A 35 1.50 4.77 -0.43
C THR A 35 1.09 4.07 0.85
N TRP A 36 -0.19 4.17 1.19
CA TRP A 36 -0.79 3.37 2.25
C TRP A 36 -0.99 1.93 1.76
N HIS A 37 -0.52 0.98 2.54
CA HIS A 37 -0.67 -0.45 2.31
C HIS A 37 -1.45 -1.08 3.46
N HIS A 38 -2.56 -1.77 3.15
CA HIS A 38 -3.30 -2.54 4.16
C HIS A 38 -2.44 -3.69 4.68
N HIS A 39 -2.22 -3.70 5.99
CA HIS A 39 -1.67 -4.84 6.69
C HIS A 39 -2.64 -6.03 6.60
N GLN A 40 -2.15 -7.25 6.83
CA GLN A 40 -2.96 -8.47 6.73
C GLN A 40 -4.17 -8.51 7.67
N ASP A 41 -4.13 -7.73 8.76
CA ASP A 41 -5.24 -7.58 9.70
C ASP A 41 -6.40 -6.71 9.16
N LEU A 42 -6.23 -6.05 8.01
CA LEU A 42 -7.18 -5.13 7.35
C LEU A 42 -7.63 -3.94 8.21
N SER A 43 -6.98 -3.71 9.34
CA SER A 43 -7.31 -2.67 10.31
C SER A 43 -6.19 -1.68 10.57
N THR A 44 -5.02 -1.97 10.02
CA THR A 44 -3.80 -1.18 10.07
C THR A 44 -3.39 -0.80 8.65
N LEU A 45 -3.04 0.46 8.45
CA LEU A 45 -2.38 0.95 7.24
C LEU A 45 -0.91 1.23 7.53
N GLN A 46 -0.03 0.74 6.65
CA GLN A 46 1.40 0.96 6.69
C GLN A 46 1.80 1.91 5.57
N GLU A 47 2.53 2.97 5.90
CA GLU A 47 3.12 3.84 4.88
C GLU A 47 4.38 3.19 4.33
N VAL A 48 4.37 2.87 3.05
CA VAL A 48 5.49 2.23 2.34
C VAL A 48 5.85 2.99 1.07
N ASN A 49 7.13 2.98 0.72
CA ASN A 49 7.60 3.57 -0.52
C ASN A 49 6.98 2.88 -1.75
N LYS A 50 6.50 3.67 -2.73
CA LYS A 50 5.82 3.18 -3.93
C LYS A 50 6.72 2.27 -4.78
N GLU A 51 8.01 2.56 -4.86
CA GLU A 51 8.96 1.75 -5.63
C GLU A 51 9.10 0.36 -5.01
N MET A 52 9.23 0.30 -3.68
CA MET A 52 9.25 -0.94 -2.92
C MET A 52 7.93 -1.70 -3.09
N HIS A 53 6.79 -1.03 -2.92
CA HIS A 53 5.46 -1.63 -3.08
C HIS A 53 5.27 -2.23 -4.49
N ARG A 54 5.75 -1.56 -5.55
CA ARG A 54 5.73 -2.08 -6.92
C ARG A 54 6.62 -3.32 -7.07
N ARG A 55 7.84 -3.31 -6.51
CA ARG A 55 8.74 -4.48 -6.56
C ARG A 55 8.11 -5.72 -5.92
N PHE A 56 7.44 -5.58 -4.77
CA PHE A 56 6.75 -6.70 -4.12
C PHE A 56 5.52 -7.18 -4.91
N ARG A 57 4.76 -6.26 -5.53
CA ARG A 57 3.67 -6.65 -6.45
C ARG A 57 4.17 -7.47 -7.65
N HIS A 58 5.40 -7.23 -8.09
CA HIS A 58 6.01 -7.95 -9.20
C HIS A 58 6.65 -9.29 -8.77
N MET A 59 7.05 -9.45 -7.50
CA MET A 59 7.60 -10.71 -6.97
C MET A 59 6.53 -11.66 -6.41
N GLY A 60 5.32 -11.16 -6.10
CA GLY A 60 4.14 -11.99 -5.83
C GLY A 60 3.58 -12.59 -7.12
N GLY A 61 3.19 -13.86 -7.08
CA GLY A 61 2.85 -14.74 -8.23
C GLY A 61 1.78 -14.31 -9.24
N MET A 62 1.32 -13.05 -9.24
CA MET A 62 0.46 -12.48 -10.29
C MET A 62 1.24 -11.83 -11.46
N SER A 63 2.55 -11.56 -11.32
CA SER A 63 3.33 -10.96 -12.43
C SER A 63 3.82 -11.96 -13.48
N LEU A 64 3.69 -13.27 -13.26
CA LEU A 64 4.02 -14.28 -14.28
C LEU A 64 2.93 -14.41 -15.37
N ALA A 65 1.76 -13.78 -15.18
CA ALA A 65 0.65 -13.89 -16.13
C ALA A 65 0.76 -12.93 -17.34
N ASN A 66 1.54 -11.85 -17.25
CA ASN A 66 1.62 -10.83 -18.31
C ASN A 66 2.92 -10.80 -19.11
N SER A 67 3.87 -11.72 -18.88
CA SER A 67 5.10 -11.84 -19.68
C SER A 67 4.96 -12.79 -20.89
N LYS A 68 3.78 -13.38 -21.14
CA LYS A 68 3.45 -14.13 -22.37
C LYS A 68 2.54 -13.31 -23.29
N LYS A 69 3.03 -12.19 -23.83
CA LYS A 69 2.52 -11.58 -25.07
C LYS A 69 3.44 -10.43 -25.49
N LEU A 70 4.65 -10.77 -25.93
CA LEU A 70 5.55 -9.90 -26.71
C LEU A 70 6.65 -10.76 -27.32
N LYS A 71 6.24 -11.77 -28.07
CA LYS A 71 7.00 -12.41 -29.14
C LYS A 71 5.97 -12.95 -30.11
N ASP A 72 5.71 -12.19 -31.16
CA ASP A 72 5.45 -12.61 -32.54
C ASP A 72 5.56 -11.37 -33.42
#